data_AF-A0A3E1EEX7-F1
#
_entry.id   AF-A0A3E1EEX7-F1
#
_cell.length_a   1.000
_cell.length_b   1.000
_cell.length_c   1.000
_cell.angle_alpha   90.00
_cell.angle_beta   90.00
_cell.angle_gamma   90.00
#
_symmetry.space_group_name_H-M   'P 1'
#
loop_
_entity.id
_entity.type
_entity.pdbx_description
1 polymer ?
#
loop_
_entity_poly.entity_id
_entity_poly.type
_entity_poly.pdbx_seq_one_letter_code
_entity_poly.pdbx_strand_id
1 'polypeptide(L)'
;MKKTLLLLALAAGFAATAAAEQLARDLGKGLTYSRVHALPADLPASTAKPGAIVLDLRYARGDHGATAALGSWLKSRNASAPVFVLLNADTAPVVLAYFTAHDPGAGLVTLGVASPAFTPDITLKISPAAERIAYEAFEHATPVETLLTDPSAKPRHDEAAIAQERAGPADDAVSPDTDLADTPAAATAPPPPPPPVIDYVLLRAVHLHRALLALRKL
;
A
#
# COMPACT_ATOMS: atom_id res chain seq x y z
N MET A 1 68.46 19.21 27.84
CA MET A 1 67.05 19.12 28.29
C MET A 1 66.16 19.26 27.05
N LYS A 2 65.85 18.13 26.37
CA LYS A 2 64.52 17.47 26.30
C LYS A 2 63.36 18.37 25.84
N LYS A 3 62.92 18.20 24.59
CA LYS A 3 61.50 18.24 24.10
C LYS A 3 61.47 17.49 22.75
N THR A 4 61.32 16.18 22.69
CA THR A 4 60.09 15.35 22.73
C THR A 4 58.99 15.79 21.76
N LEU A 5 58.95 15.08 20.61
CA LEU A 5 57.82 14.48 19.88
C LEU A 5 56.41 15.12 19.96
N LEU A 6 55.80 15.32 18.80
CA LEU A 6 54.41 14.92 18.56
C LEU A 6 54.18 14.72 17.05
N LEU A 7 54.04 13.46 16.61
CA LEU A 7 53.54 13.09 15.28
C LEU A 7 52.12 12.58 15.47
N LEU A 8 51.15 13.36 14.98
CA LEU A 8 49.72 13.04 15.05
C LEU A 8 49.41 11.99 13.98
N ALA A 9 49.17 10.75 14.39
CA ALA A 9 48.69 9.69 13.50
C ALA A 9 47.19 9.86 13.27
N LEU A 10 46.83 10.03 12.00
CA LEU A 10 45.47 10.22 11.50
C LEU A 10 44.66 8.92 11.66
N ALA A 11 43.64 8.94 12.51
CA ALA A 11 42.68 7.85 12.65
C ALA A 11 41.69 7.88 11.49
N ALA A 12 41.81 6.96 10.54
CA ALA A 12 40.79 6.71 9.52
C ALA A 12 39.63 5.94 10.17
N GLY A 13 38.59 6.66 10.58
CA GLY A 13 37.33 6.06 11.02
C GLY A 13 36.61 5.43 9.84
N PHE A 14 36.50 4.10 9.84
CA PHE A 14 35.53 3.38 9.02
C PHE A 14 34.13 3.72 9.56
N ALA A 15 33.48 4.73 8.96
CA ALA A 15 32.05 4.90 9.12
C ALA A 15 31.36 3.79 8.31
N ALA A 16 30.92 2.74 9.00
CA ALA A 16 29.97 1.80 8.44
C ALA A 16 28.68 2.58 8.16
N THR A 17 28.46 2.96 6.91
CA THR A 17 27.17 3.44 6.45
C THR A 17 26.21 2.27 6.53
N ALA A 18 25.36 2.26 7.57
CA ALA A 18 24.19 1.41 7.58
C ALA A 18 23.34 1.81 6.36
N ALA A 19 23.46 1.03 5.29
CA ALA A 19 22.54 1.13 4.17
C ALA A 19 21.15 0.87 4.75
N ALA A 20 20.27 1.88 4.69
CA ALA A 20 18.87 1.68 4.96
C ALA A 20 18.41 0.53 4.05
N GLU A 21 17.88 -0.54 4.66
CA GLU A 21 17.44 -1.72 3.93
C GLU A 21 16.23 -1.32 3.09
N GLN A 22 16.48 -1.03 1.81
CA GLN A 22 15.45 -0.56 0.91
C GLN A 22 14.37 -1.64 0.82
N LEU A 23 13.16 -1.31 1.27
CA LEU A 23 12.03 -2.25 1.25
C LEU A 23 11.49 -2.37 -0.18
N ALA A 24 12.18 -3.19 -0.98
CA ALA A 24 11.82 -3.55 -2.33
C ALA A 24 11.19 -4.96 -2.37
N ARG A 25 10.07 -5.11 -3.08
CA ARG A 25 9.36 -6.39 -3.24
C ARG A 25 8.97 -6.61 -4.69
N ASP A 26 9.01 -7.86 -5.15
CA ASP A 26 8.40 -8.23 -6.43
C ASP A 26 6.89 -8.42 -6.23
N LEU A 27 6.08 -7.75 -7.04
CA LEU A 27 4.61 -7.90 -7.06
C LEU A 27 4.16 -8.83 -8.20
N GLY A 28 5.11 -9.46 -8.89
CA GLY A 28 4.92 -10.34 -10.02
C GLY A 28 4.70 -9.60 -11.34
N LYS A 29 4.81 -10.36 -12.44
CA LYS A 29 4.60 -9.87 -13.82
C LYS A 29 5.47 -8.65 -14.19
N GLY A 30 6.66 -8.53 -13.60
CA GLY A 30 7.59 -7.43 -13.87
C GLY A 30 7.24 -6.12 -13.17
N LEU A 31 6.35 -6.13 -12.16
CA LEU A 31 6.05 -4.97 -11.32
C LEU A 31 6.84 -5.05 -10.01
N THR A 32 7.67 -4.05 -9.77
CA THR A 32 8.39 -3.92 -8.49
C THR A 32 7.68 -2.94 -7.57
N TYR A 33 7.70 -3.20 -6.27
CA TYR A 33 7.33 -2.26 -5.23
C TYR A 33 8.58 -1.70 -4.56
N SER A 34 8.61 -0.40 -4.27
CA SER A 34 9.61 0.24 -3.41
C SER A 34 8.95 1.23 -2.46
N ARG A 35 9.22 1.09 -1.17
CA ARG A 35 8.84 2.08 -0.16
C ARG A 35 9.95 3.10 0.07
N VAL A 36 9.55 4.35 0.29
CA VAL A 36 10.44 5.48 0.56
C VAL A 36 9.99 6.15 1.85
N HIS A 37 10.81 6.09 2.90
CA HIS A 37 10.56 6.81 4.15
C HIS A 37 11.18 8.20 4.14
N ALA A 38 12.38 8.31 3.57
CA ALA A 38 13.16 9.53 3.52
C ALA A 38 13.73 9.74 2.11
N LEU A 39 13.32 10.85 1.48
CA LEU A 39 13.91 11.31 0.24
C LEU A 39 15.20 12.11 0.52
N PRO A 40 16.23 11.99 -0.34
CA PRO A 40 16.34 11.08 -1.49
C PRO A 40 16.91 9.70 -1.13
N ALA A 41 17.23 9.44 0.15
CA ALA A 41 18.01 8.29 0.58
C ALA A 41 17.42 6.94 0.16
N ASP A 42 16.09 6.81 0.18
CA ASP A 42 15.41 5.55 -0.13
C ASP A 42 14.98 5.43 -1.59
N LEU A 43 15.38 6.37 -2.47
CA LEU A 43 15.05 6.26 -3.89
C LEU A 43 15.72 5.02 -4.52
N PRO A 44 15.01 4.23 -5.33
CA PRO A 44 15.59 3.10 -6.04
C PRO A 44 16.76 3.50 -6.92
N ALA A 45 17.79 2.66 -6.95
CA ALA A 45 18.86 2.81 -7.92
C ALA A 45 18.30 2.86 -9.36
N SER A 46 18.87 3.73 -10.18
CA SER A 46 18.55 3.78 -11.61
C SER A 46 19.13 2.54 -12.29
N THR A 47 18.34 1.90 -13.14
CA THR A 47 18.74 0.71 -13.91
C THR A 47 18.69 1.02 -15.39
N ALA A 48 19.54 0.35 -16.19
CA ALA A 48 19.62 0.59 -17.64
C ALA A 48 18.34 0.19 -18.40
N LYS A 49 17.53 -0.71 -17.84
CA LYS A 49 16.23 -1.13 -18.36
C LYS A 49 15.21 -1.12 -17.22
N PRO A 50 14.63 0.04 -16.90
CA PRO A 50 13.68 0.14 -15.81
C PRO A 50 12.40 -0.62 -16.16
N GLY A 51 11.95 -1.50 -15.26
CA GLY A 51 10.62 -2.10 -15.32
C GLY A 51 9.54 -1.20 -14.71
N ALA A 52 8.29 -1.65 -14.79
CA ALA A 52 7.17 -0.99 -14.10
C ALA A 52 7.42 -0.99 -12.59
N ILE A 53 7.10 0.13 -11.93
CA ILE A 53 7.32 0.25 -10.48
C ILE A 53 6.16 0.94 -9.78
N VAL A 54 5.89 0.45 -8.57
CA VAL A 54 5.06 1.08 -7.56
C VAL A 54 6.00 1.78 -6.57
N LEU A 55 6.00 3.10 -6.54
CA LEU A 55 6.77 3.93 -5.62
C LEU A 55 5.86 4.43 -4.49
N ASP A 56 5.98 3.83 -3.31
CA ASP A 56 5.21 4.20 -2.13
C ASP A 56 5.86 5.39 -1.41
N LEU A 57 5.26 6.56 -1.58
CA LEU A 57 5.65 7.83 -0.94
C LEU A 57 4.67 8.24 0.16
N ARG A 58 3.72 7.36 0.55
CA ARG A 58 2.83 7.63 1.69
C ARG A 58 3.69 7.85 2.93
N TYR A 59 3.42 8.92 3.67
CA TYR A 59 4.18 9.30 4.87
C TYR A 59 5.67 9.61 4.65
N ALA A 60 6.13 9.71 3.40
CA ALA A 60 7.52 10.00 3.09
C ALA A 60 7.91 11.41 3.53
N ARG A 61 9.11 11.54 4.07
CA ARG A 61 9.72 12.81 4.47
C ARG A 61 10.68 13.32 3.39
N GLY A 62 10.79 14.63 3.25
CA GLY A 62 11.73 15.27 2.34
C GLY A 62 11.61 16.79 2.35
N ASP A 63 12.66 17.46 1.89
CA ASP A 63 12.71 18.91 1.67
C ASP A 63 12.69 19.25 0.17
N HIS A 64 12.94 20.52 -0.18
CA HIS A 64 13.00 20.95 -1.58
C HIS A 64 14.12 20.28 -2.38
N GLY A 65 15.28 20.03 -1.76
CA GLY A 65 16.40 19.34 -2.41
C GLY A 65 16.07 17.88 -2.69
N ALA A 66 15.47 17.21 -1.71
CA ALA A 66 14.96 15.85 -1.83
C ALA A 66 13.87 15.73 -2.92
N THR A 67 13.00 16.74 -3.02
CA THR A 67 11.97 16.81 -4.06
C THR A 67 12.57 17.02 -5.46
N ALA A 68 13.62 17.83 -5.59
CA ALA A 68 14.35 17.98 -6.86
C ALA A 68 15.04 16.68 -7.31
N ALA A 69 15.59 15.93 -6.35
CA ALA A 69 16.15 14.60 -6.62
C ALA A 69 15.07 13.60 -7.06
N LEU A 70 13.91 13.57 -6.39
CA LEU A 70 12.75 12.78 -6.82
C LEU A 70 12.33 13.14 -8.25
N GLY A 71 12.19 14.43 -8.56
CA GLY A 71 11.80 14.87 -9.89
C GLY A 71 12.80 14.48 -10.98
N SER A 72 14.10 14.49 -10.67
CA SER A 72 15.14 14.02 -11.57
C SER A 72 15.06 12.50 -11.79
N TRP A 73 14.80 11.74 -10.72
CA TRP A 73 14.60 10.29 -10.77
C TRP A 73 13.35 9.90 -11.57
N LEU A 74 12.23 10.61 -11.40
CA LEU A 74 11.01 10.35 -12.15
C LEU A 74 11.20 10.61 -13.64
N LYS A 75 11.87 11.72 -14.01
CA LYS A 75 12.18 12.06 -15.40
C LYS A 75 13.08 11.04 -16.09
N SER A 76 13.99 10.37 -15.37
CA SER A 76 14.85 9.34 -15.97
C SER A 76 14.12 8.02 -16.23
N ARG A 77 12.99 7.77 -15.55
CA ARG A 77 12.25 6.51 -15.66
C ARG A 77 10.99 6.58 -16.51
N ASN A 78 10.21 7.64 -16.38
CA ASN A 78 8.86 7.72 -16.95
C ASN A 78 8.81 7.55 -18.48
N ALA A 79 9.90 7.89 -19.18
CA ALA A 79 10.03 7.68 -20.62
C ALA A 79 10.15 6.20 -21.03
N SER A 80 10.49 5.30 -20.11
CA SER A 80 10.84 3.90 -20.40
C SER A 80 9.88 2.87 -19.80
N ALA A 81 9.26 3.15 -18.66
CA ALA A 81 8.32 2.25 -18.00
C ALA A 81 7.38 3.04 -17.07
N PRO A 82 6.16 2.52 -16.82
CA PRO A 82 5.19 3.21 -15.98
C PRO A 82 5.64 3.27 -14.52
N VAL A 83 5.34 4.38 -13.88
CA VAL A 83 5.56 4.64 -12.46
C VAL A 83 4.21 4.93 -11.80
N PHE A 84 3.81 4.05 -10.88
CA PHE A 84 2.63 4.24 -10.04
C PHE A 84 3.09 4.80 -8.69
N VAL A 85 2.68 6.02 -8.35
CA VAL A 85 3.11 6.69 -7.12
C VAL A 85 1.97 6.68 -6.10
N LEU A 86 2.21 6.14 -4.91
CA LEU A 86 1.24 6.19 -3.81
C LEU A 86 1.53 7.40 -2.94
N LEU A 87 0.51 8.21 -2.67
CA LEU A 87 0.60 9.46 -1.92
C LEU A 87 -0.58 9.57 -0.95
N ASN A 88 -0.39 10.33 0.12
CA ASN A 88 -1.47 10.69 1.03
C ASN A 88 -1.26 12.08 1.63
N ALA A 89 -2.21 12.52 2.46
CA ALA A 89 -2.18 13.83 3.11
C ALA A 89 -0.97 14.04 4.02
N ASP A 90 -0.36 12.95 4.51
CA ASP A 90 0.75 12.99 5.46
C ASP A 90 2.14 12.87 4.76
N THR A 91 2.18 12.72 3.44
CA THR A 91 3.41 12.88 2.66
C THR A 91 3.90 14.34 2.80
N ALA A 92 5.22 14.54 2.86
CA ALA A 92 5.81 15.87 3.03
C ALA A 92 5.19 16.93 2.09
N PRO A 93 4.75 18.11 2.58
CA PRO A 93 4.03 19.09 1.78
C PRO A 93 4.75 19.56 0.51
N VAL A 94 6.08 19.65 0.55
CA VAL A 94 6.91 20.02 -0.61
C VAL A 94 6.88 18.96 -1.72
N VAL A 95 6.73 17.68 -1.34
CA VAL A 95 6.57 16.56 -2.28
C VAL A 95 5.16 16.55 -2.86
N LEU A 96 4.13 16.80 -2.04
CA LEU A 96 2.76 16.95 -2.54
C LEU A 96 2.63 18.12 -3.53
N ALA A 97 3.23 19.27 -3.20
CA ALA A 97 3.26 20.44 -4.08
C ALA A 97 3.94 20.15 -5.43
N TYR A 98 4.96 19.29 -5.44
CA TYR A 98 5.60 18.84 -6.68
C TYR A 98 4.60 18.13 -7.60
N PHE A 99 3.81 17.19 -7.08
CA PHE A 99 2.82 16.46 -7.87
C PHE A 99 1.60 17.31 -8.25
N THR A 100 1.22 18.31 -7.45
CA THR A 100 0.16 19.25 -7.81
C THR A 100 0.59 20.22 -8.93
N ALA A 101 1.87 20.62 -8.95
CA ALA A 101 2.39 21.59 -9.92
C ALA A 101 2.89 20.94 -11.23
N HIS A 102 3.09 19.62 -11.24
CA HIS A 102 3.57 18.91 -12.43
C HIS A 102 2.39 18.38 -13.24
N ASP A 103 2.45 18.62 -14.55
CA ASP A 103 1.65 17.86 -15.51
C ASP A 103 2.19 16.41 -15.52
N PRO A 104 1.37 15.39 -15.20
CA PRO A 104 1.82 14.01 -15.25
C PRO A 104 2.21 13.67 -16.69
N GLY A 105 3.52 13.65 -16.94
CA GLY A 105 4.07 13.16 -18.20
C GLY A 105 3.63 11.71 -18.47
N ALA A 106 3.57 11.32 -19.74
CA ALA A 106 3.18 9.98 -20.13
C ALA A 106 3.92 8.91 -19.30
N GLY A 107 3.17 7.99 -18.68
CA GLY A 107 3.71 6.90 -17.88
C GLY A 107 3.78 7.13 -16.37
N LEU A 108 3.35 8.28 -15.83
CA LEU A 108 3.22 8.49 -14.38
C LEU A 108 1.75 8.53 -13.97
N VAL A 109 1.39 7.79 -12.91
CA VAL A 109 0.03 7.81 -12.34
C VAL A 109 0.13 7.86 -10.81
N THR A 110 -0.55 8.83 -10.21
CA THR A 110 -0.66 8.98 -8.76
C THR A 110 -1.92 8.31 -8.21
N LEU A 111 -1.82 7.64 -7.08
CA LEU A 111 -2.91 6.93 -6.41
C LEU A 111 -2.92 7.26 -4.92
N GLY A 112 -4.11 7.43 -4.35
CA GLY A 112 -4.24 7.70 -2.92
C GLY A 112 -5.61 8.23 -2.52
N VAL A 113 -5.70 8.67 -1.28
CA VAL A 113 -6.87 9.40 -0.77
C VAL A 113 -6.69 10.89 -1.05
N ALA A 114 -7.72 11.53 -1.61
CA ALA A 114 -7.70 12.96 -1.85
C ALA A 114 -7.65 13.75 -0.54
N SER A 115 -6.92 14.86 -0.56
CA SER A 115 -6.78 15.79 0.56
C SER A 115 -6.90 17.23 0.08
N PRO A 116 -7.11 18.22 0.97
CA PRO A 116 -7.14 19.63 0.55
C PRO A 116 -5.87 20.11 -0.16
N ALA A 117 -4.71 19.49 0.12
CA ALA A 117 -3.42 19.87 -0.46
C ALA A 117 -3.10 19.15 -1.78
N PHE A 118 -3.78 18.04 -2.09
CA PHE A 118 -3.42 17.16 -3.19
C PHE A 118 -4.58 16.26 -3.60
N THR A 119 -4.82 16.16 -4.91
CA THR A 119 -5.78 15.22 -5.52
C THR A 119 -5.02 14.27 -6.45
N PRO A 120 -4.98 12.96 -6.16
CA PRO A 120 -4.34 11.97 -7.04
C PRO A 120 -5.16 11.71 -8.30
N ASP A 121 -4.48 11.27 -9.36
CA ASP A 121 -5.08 10.86 -10.64
C ASP A 121 -6.15 9.77 -10.45
N ILE A 122 -5.87 8.82 -9.55
CA ILE A 122 -6.83 7.82 -9.10
C ILE A 122 -7.07 8.03 -7.62
N THR A 123 -8.23 8.63 -7.31
CA THR A 123 -8.69 8.82 -5.94
C THR A 123 -9.41 7.58 -5.41
N LEU A 124 -9.02 7.14 -4.21
CA LEU A 124 -9.66 6.04 -3.48
C LEU A 124 -10.47 6.58 -2.30
N LYS A 125 -11.59 5.91 -2.01
CA LYS A 125 -12.46 6.20 -0.85
C LYS A 125 -12.09 5.27 0.30
N ILE A 126 -11.06 5.64 1.06
CA ILE A 126 -10.55 4.88 2.21
C ILE A 126 -10.40 5.86 3.38
N SER A 127 -10.64 5.41 4.62
CA SER A 127 -10.37 6.26 5.78
C SER A 127 -8.86 6.38 6.02
N PRO A 128 -8.35 7.55 6.47
CA PRO A 128 -6.93 7.70 6.79
C PRO A 128 -6.42 6.70 7.82
N ALA A 129 -7.27 6.30 8.78
CA ALA A 129 -6.93 5.29 9.78
C ALA A 129 -6.77 3.89 9.17
N ALA A 130 -7.65 3.47 8.25
CA ALA A 130 -7.53 2.19 7.58
C ALA A 130 -6.30 2.14 6.66
N GLU A 131 -6.00 3.25 5.97
CA GLU A 131 -4.78 3.38 5.17
C GLU A 131 -3.52 3.24 6.04
N ARG A 132 -3.49 3.90 7.20
CA ARG A 132 -2.36 3.81 8.14
C ARG A 132 -2.12 2.37 8.60
N ILE A 133 -3.17 1.67 9.01
CA ILE A 133 -3.10 0.27 9.45
C ILE A 133 -2.55 -0.62 8.33
N ALA A 134 -3.02 -0.44 7.09
CA ALA A 134 -2.54 -1.21 5.94
C ALA A 134 -1.07 -0.89 5.60
N TYR A 135 -0.69 0.38 5.67
CA TYR A 135 0.68 0.82 5.46
C TYR A 135 1.65 0.19 6.47
N GLU A 136 1.29 0.20 7.75
CA GLU A 136 2.08 -0.39 8.85
C GLU A 136 2.13 -1.91 8.77
N ALA A 137 1.04 -2.57 8.37
CA ALA A 137 1.01 -4.02 8.20
C ALA A 137 2.07 -4.51 7.19
N PHE A 138 2.34 -3.73 6.15
CA PHE A 138 3.37 -4.04 5.14
C PHE A 138 4.80 -4.04 5.72
N GLU A 139 5.11 -3.25 6.76
CA GLU A 139 6.45 -3.25 7.38
C GLU A 139 6.74 -4.49 8.20
N HIS A 140 5.72 -5.05 8.85
CA HIS A 140 5.87 -6.16 9.81
C HIS A 140 5.97 -7.53 9.12
N ALA A 141 6.54 -7.58 7.91
CA ALA A 141 6.72 -8.77 7.09
C ALA A 141 5.43 -9.55 6.78
N THR A 142 4.28 -8.87 6.83
CA THR A 142 3.02 -9.44 6.31
C THR A 142 3.22 -9.81 4.84
N PRO A 143 2.92 -11.05 4.41
CA PRO A 143 3.07 -11.43 3.01
C PRO A 143 2.28 -10.49 2.12
N VAL A 144 2.89 -10.02 1.04
CA VAL A 144 2.25 -9.03 0.15
C VAL A 144 0.94 -9.56 -0.40
N GLU A 145 0.83 -10.87 -0.60
CA GLU A 145 -0.36 -11.56 -1.08
C GLU A 145 -1.56 -11.36 -0.15
N THR A 146 -1.37 -11.29 1.17
CA THR A 146 -2.47 -11.11 2.12
C THR A 146 -3.00 -9.67 2.11
N LEU A 147 -2.15 -8.69 1.77
CA LEU A 147 -2.54 -7.29 1.62
C LEU A 147 -3.20 -6.98 0.27
N LEU A 148 -3.04 -7.87 -0.72
CA LEU A 148 -3.57 -7.73 -2.07
C LEU A 148 -4.77 -8.62 -2.36
N THR A 149 -5.10 -9.54 -1.45
CA THR A 149 -6.26 -10.42 -1.60
C THR A 149 -7.42 -9.80 -0.86
N ASP A 150 -8.46 -9.40 -1.59
CA ASP A 150 -9.78 -9.13 -1.01
C ASP A 150 -10.54 -10.44 -0.94
N PRO A 151 -10.69 -11.09 0.24
CA PRO A 151 -11.57 -12.22 0.37
C PRO A 151 -12.99 -11.67 0.40
N SER A 152 -13.50 -11.31 -0.77
CA SER A 152 -14.93 -11.05 -0.95
C SER A 152 -15.62 -12.41 -0.80
N ALA A 153 -15.83 -12.82 0.44
CA ALA A 153 -16.69 -13.92 0.82
C ALA A 153 -18.12 -13.44 0.66
N LYS A 154 -18.53 -13.13 -0.58
CA LYS A 154 -19.95 -13.00 -0.86
C LYS A 154 -20.56 -14.36 -0.55
N PRO A 155 -21.55 -14.44 0.36
CA PRO A 155 -22.29 -15.67 0.56
C PRO A 155 -22.84 -16.10 -0.79
N ARG A 156 -22.52 -17.33 -1.21
CA ARG A 156 -23.14 -17.93 -2.37
C ARG A 156 -24.54 -18.30 -1.92
N HIS A 157 -25.49 -17.39 -2.15
CA HIS A 157 -26.90 -17.78 -2.09
C HIS A 157 -27.11 -18.70 -3.29
N ASP A 158 -27.11 -20.01 -3.05
CA ASP A 158 -27.64 -20.95 -4.03
C ASP A 158 -29.16 -20.71 -4.18
N GLU A 159 -29.70 -21.05 -5.34
CA GLU A 159 -31.12 -20.80 -5.61
C GLU A 159 -32.03 -21.56 -4.64
N ALA A 160 -31.51 -22.63 -4.02
CA ALA A 160 -32.20 -23.41 -2.99
C ALA A 160 -32.37 -22.64 -1.66
N ALA A 161 -31.35 -21.91 -1.20
CA ALA A 161 -31.43 -21.05 -0.02
C ALA A 161 -32.42 -19.90 -0.22
N ILE A 162 -32.46 -19.32 -1.43
CA ILE A 162 -33.42 -18.26 -1.78
C ILE A 162 -34.87 -18.80 -1.81
N ALA A 163 -35.07 -20.04 -2.25
CA ALA A 163 -36.37 -20.69 -2.25
C ALA A 163 -36.89 -21.01 -0.84
N GLN A 164 -36.01 -21.43 0.08
CA GLN A 164 -36.36 -21.65 1.50
C GLN A 164 -36.68 -20.35 2.23
N GLU A 165 -35.94 -19.26 1.96
CA GLU A 165 -36.19 -17.96 2.58
C GLU A 165 -37.54 -17.36 2.14
N ARG A 166 -37.95 -17.60 0.89
CA ARG A 166 -39.30 -17.24 0.39
C ARG A 166 -40.42 -18.15 0.90
N ALA A 167 -40.08 -19.34 1.38
CA ALA A 167 -41.04 -20.30 1.94
C ALA A 167 -41.20 -20.17 3.47
N GLY A 168 -40.62 -19.12 4.09
CA GLY A 168 -40.86 -18.77 5.49
C GLY A 168 -42.35 -18.57 5.80
N PRO A 169 -42.77 -18.85 7.05
CA PRO A 169 -44.03 -19.51 7.36
C PRO A 169 -45.24 -18.64 7.03
N ALA A 170 -46.30 -19.28 6.53
CA ALA A 170 -47.63 -18.71 6.55
C ALA A 170 -47.99 -18.36 7.99
N ASP A 171 -48.37 -17.10 8.19
CA ASP A 171 -49.04 -16.62 9.39
C ASP A 171 -50.27 -17.51 9.68
N ASP A 172 -50.56 -17.69 10.96
CA ASP A 172 -51.70 -18.40 11.57
C ASP A 172 -51.72 -19.94 11.59
N ALA A 173 -51.28 -20.51 12.72
CA ALA A 173 -52.07 -21.51 13.44
C ALA A 173 -51.71 -21.56 14.94
N VAL A 174 -52.73 -21.33 15.76
CA VAL A 174 -52.73 -21.28 17.23
C VAL A 174 -52.80 -22.70 17.86
N SER A 175 -52.04 -22.87 18.96
CA SER A 175 -52.22 -23.81 20.12
C SER A 175 -51.75 -25.28 20.05
N PRO A 176 -51.48 -25.96 21.21
CA PRO A 176 -51.25 -25.50 22.59
C PRO A 176 -49.99 -26.09 23.28
N ASP A 177 -49.77 -25.66 24.53
CA ASP A 177 -48.75 -26.07 25.51
C ASP A 177 -48.18 -27.49 25.42
N THR A 178 -46.86 -27.58 25.46
CA THR A 178 -46.16 -28.69 26.12
C THR A 178 -44.93 -28.12 26.82
N ASP A 179 -45.08 -27.89 28.12
CA ASP A 179 -43.98 -27.80 29.06
C ASP A 179 -43.17 -29.10 29.02
N LEU A 180 -41.90 -29.04 28.62
CA LEU A 180 -40.81 -29.84 29.16
C LEU A 180 -39.48 -29.24 28.66
N ALA A 181 -38.68 -28.81 29.63
CA ALA A 181 -37.36 -28.26 29.45
C ALA A 181 -36.39 -29.23 28.77
N ASP A 182 -35.71 -28.75 27.74
CA ASP A 182 -34.24 -28.81 27.63
C ASP A 182 -33.83 -27.99 26.39
N THR A 183 -33.63 -26.70 26.58
CA THR A 183 -32.96 -25.84 25.60
C THR A 183 -31.51 -26.31 25.53
N PRO A 184 -31.00 -26.82 24.38
CA PRO A 184 -29.57 -27.05 24.27
C PRO A 184 -28.89 -25.69 24.42
N ALA A 185 -28.01 -25.58 25.41
CA ALA A 185 -27.20 -24.41 25.65
C ALA A 185 -26.61 -23.95 24.31
N ALA A 186 -27.00 -22.76 23.86
CA ALA A 186 -26.43 -22.12 22.69
C ALA A 186 -24.93 -22.03 22.93
N ALA A 187 -24.17 -22.91 22.27
CA ALA A 187 -22.73 -22.83 22.23
C ALA A 187 -22.39 -21.45 21.68
N THR A 188 -21.85 -20.59 22.54
CA THR A 188 -21.38 -19.26 22.16
C THR A 188 -20.42 -19.42 20.99
N ALA A 189 -20.85 -19.04 19.80
CA ALA A 189 -20.00 -19.07 18.62
C ALA A 189 -18.72 -18.29 18.93
N PRO A 190 -17.53 -18.81 18.57
CA PRO A 190 -16.30 -18.06 18.77
C PRO A 190 -16.41 -16.70 18.05
N PRO A 191 -15.85 -15.63 18.63
CA PRO A 191 -15.93 -14.31 18.03
C PRO A 191 -15.39 -14.36 16.60
N PRO A 192 -16.03 -13.67 15.64
CA PRO A 192 -15.60 -13.67 14.26
C PRO A 192 -14.15 -13.18 14.18
N PRO A 193 -13.32 -13.78 13.29
CA PRO A 193 -11.95 -13.33 13.12
C PRO A 193 -11.91 -11.85 12.72
N PRO A 194 -10.87 -11.11 13.12
CA PRO A 194 -10.73 -9.72 12.73
C PRO A 194 -10.72 -9.61 11.19
N PRO A 195 -11.29 -8.53 10.63
CA PRO A 195 -11.32 -8.34 9.19
C PRO A 195 -9.89 -8.31 8.63
N PRO A 196 -9.67 -8.86 7.43
CA PRO A 196 -8.35 -8.85 6.79
C PRO A 196 -7.92 -7.42 6.53
N VAL A 197 -6.65 -7.13 6.81
CA VAL A 197 -6.04 -5.86 6.47
C VAL A 197 -5.68 -5.88 4.98
N ILE A 198 -6.29 -5.01 4.19
CA ILE A 198 -6.07 -4.89 2.74
C ILE A 198 -5.50 -3.51 2.45
N ASP A 199 -4.40 -3.45 1.70
CA ASP A 199 -3.88 -2.19 1.17
C ASP A 199 -4.54 -1.87 -0.18
N TYR A 200 -5.69 -1.21 -0.11
CA TYR A 200 -6.46 -0.88 -1.31
C TYR A 200 -5.73 0.05 -2.28
N VAL A 201 -4.83 0.93 -1.80
CA VAL A 201 -4.06 1.83 -2.67
C VAL A 201 -3.03 1.03 -3.46
N LEU A 202 -2.29 0.17 -2.77
CA LEU A 202 -1.35 -0.75 -3.42
C LEU A 202 -2.07 -1.70 -4.37
N LEU A 203 -3.15 -2.32 -3.93
CA LEU A 203 -3.98 -3.22 -4.74
C LEU A 203 -4.46 -2.54 -6.03
N ARG A 204 -4.87 -1.27 -5.95
CA ARG A 204 -5.30 -0.51 -7.13
C ARG A 204 -4.15 -0.27 -8.11
N ALA A 205 -2.95 0.03 -7.63
CA ALA A 205 -1.77 0.15 -8.49
C ALA A 205 -1.47 -1.17 -9.21
N VAL A 206 -1.56 -2.31 -8.51
CA VAL A 206 -1.34 -3.61 -9.14
C VAL A 206 -2.44 -3.93 -10.15
N HIS A 207 -3.71 -3.66 -9.84
CA HIS A 207 -4.81 -3.82 -10.81
C HIS A 207 -4.61 -2.98 -12.07
N LEU A 208 -4.18 -1.73 -11.93
CA LEU A 208 -3.91 -0.85 -13.06
C LEU A 208 -2.79 -1.42 -13.94
N HIS A 209 -1.67 -1.84 -13.33
CA HIS A 209 -0.57 -2.49 -14.05
C HIS A 209 -1.04 -3.72 -14.84
N ARG A 210 -1.81 -4.61 -14.20
CA ARG A 210 -2.33 -5.83 -14.82
C ARG A 210 -3.28 -5.52 -15.97
N ALA A 211 -4.12 -4.49 -15.83
CA ALA A 211 -5.00 -4.02 -16.89
C ALA A 211 -4.21 -3.50 -18.10
N LEU A 212 -3.17 -2.71 -17.87
CA LEU A 212 -2.31 -2.20 -18.95
C LEU A 212 -1.57 -3.33 -19.70
N LEU A 213 -1.08 -4.34 -18.98
CA LEU A 213 -0.53 -5.56 -19.60
C LEU A 213 -1.57 -6.29 -20.46
N ALA A 214 -2.78 -6.49 -19.93
CA ALA A 214 -3.86 -7.17 -20.67
C ALA A 214 -4.25 -6.40 -21.95
N LEU A 215 -4.19 -5.07 -21.90
CA LEU A 215 -4.43 -4.18 -23.05
C LEU A 215 -3.22 -4.04 -23.99
N ARG A 216 -2.11 -4.74 -23.73
CA ARG A 216 -0.84 -4.65 -24.49
C ARG A 216 -0.33 -3.21 -24.59
N LYS A 217 -0.44 -2.47 -23.49
CA LYS A 217 0.08 -1.10 -23.34
C LYS A 217 1.42 -1.06 -22.58
N LEU A 218 1.93 -2.24 -22.19
CA LEU A 218 3.22 -2.49 -21.54
C LEU A 218 3.89 -3.70 -22.19
#